data_AF-A0A090SBW5-F1
#
_entry.id   AF-A0A090SBW5-F1
#
_cell.length_a   1.000
_cell.length_b   1.000
_cell.length_c   1.000
_cell.angle_alpha   90.00
_cell.angle_beta   90.00
_cell.angle_gamma   90.00
#
_symmetry.space_group_name_H-M   'P 1'
#
loop_
_entity.id
_entity.type
_entity.pdbx_description
1 polymer ?
#
loop_
_entity_poly.entity_id
_entity_poly.type
_entity_poly.pdbx_seq_one_letter_code
_entity_poly.pdbx_strand_id
1 'polypeptide(L)' 'MLLCVHRSNAICATNKNNPLIEQLGLRVIEIPFEISPIQLDLVYHKKYSSNQQHIKVREQLRTLLA' A
#
# COMPACT_ATOMS: atom_id res chain seq x y z
N MET A 1 -7.33 -4.29 -11.02
CA MET A 1 -8.62 -4.68 -10.40
C MET A 1 -9.61 -3.52 -10.34
N LEU A 2 -9.26 -2.33 -9.84
CA LEU A 2 -10.22 -1.20 -9.76
C LEU A 2 -10.83 -0.78 -11.11
N LEU A 3 -10.07 -0.85 -12.20
CA LEU A 3 -10.61 -0.63 -13.55
C LEU A 3 -11.68 -1.66 -13.96
N CYS A 4 -11.62 -2.88 -13.44
CA CYS A 4 -12.58 -3.95 -13.74
C CYS A 4 -13.90 -3.78 -12.97
N VAL A 5 -13.87 -3.13 -11.80
CA VAL A 5 -15.08 -2.77 -11.03
C VAL A 5 -15.72 -1.48 -11.50
N HIS A 6 -14.98 -0.62 -12.20
CA HIS A 6 -15.54 0.59 -12.78
C HIS A 6 -16.61 0.21 -13.83
N ARG A 7 -17.83 0.71 -13.65
CA ARG A 7 -19.02 0.41 -14.49
C ARG A 7 -19.46 -1.05 -14.48
N SER A 8 -19.21 -1.78 -13.40
CA SER A 8 -19.77 -3.12 -13.18
C SER A 8 -20.39 -3.23 -11.79
N ASN A 9 -21.05 -4.35 -11.52
CA ASN A 9 -21.64 -4.67 -10.21
C ASN A 9 -20.69 -5.49 -9.33
N ALA A 10 -19.42 -5.64 -9.74
CA ALA A 10 -18.44 -6.37 -8.96
C ALA A 10 -17.97 -5.55 -7.76
N ILE A 11 -17.39 -6.24 -6.77
CA ILE A 11 -16.69 -5.64 -5.63
C ILE A 11 -15.26 -6.16 -5.60
N CYS A 12 -14.31 -5.36 -5.11
CA CYS A 12 -12.93 -5.82 -4.92
C CYS A 12 -12.32 -5.25 -3.65
N ALA A 13 -11.40 -6.00 -3.05
CA ALA A 13 -10.55 -5.50 -1.97
C ALA A 13 -9.34 -4.75 -2.55
N THR A 14 -9.00 -3.60 -1.95
CA THR A 14 -7.81 -2.82 -2.28
C THR A 14 -7.32 -2.04 -1.07
N ASN A 15 -6.17 -1.37 -1.19
CA ASN A 15 -5.71 -0.42 -0.19
C ASN A 15 -6.65 0.80 -0.15
N LYS A 16 -7.09 1.18 1.05
CA LYS A 16 -7.96 2.34 1.30
C LYS A 16 -7.41 3.64 0.70
N ASN A 17 -6.09 3.79 0.65
CA ASN A 17 -5.42 4.99 0.16
C ASN A 17 -5.14 4.95 -1.36
N ASN A 18 -5.76 4.04 -2.11
CA ASN A 18 -5.54 3.97 -3.55
C ASN A 18 -6.19 5.18 -4.26
N PRO A 19 -5.41 6.06 -4.93
CA PRO A 19 -5.93 7.28 -5.53
C PRO A 19 -6.96 7.02 -6.64
N LEU A 20 -6.95 5.83 -7.23
CA LEU A 20 -7.90 5.44 -8.26
C LEU A 20 -9.35 5.33 -7.74
N ILE A 21 -9.55 5.21 -6.42
CA ILE A 21 -10.91 5.13 -5.82
C ILE A 21 -11.67 6.42 -6.14
N GLU A 22 -11.08 7.57 -5.83
CA GLU A 22 -11.66 8.89 -6.08
C GLU A 22 -11.73 9.18 -7.58
N GLN A 23 -10.64 8.93 -8.31
CA GLN A 23 -10.56 9.20 -9.75
C GLN A 23 -11.60 8.42 -10.58
N LEU A 24 -11.98 7.22 -10.14
CA LEU A 24 -12.97 6.38 -10.81
C LEU A 24 -14.38 6.55 -10.22
N GLY A 25 -14.57 7.43 -9.23
CA GLY A 25 -15.85 7.67 -8.55
C GLY A 25 -16.41 6.44 -7.83
N LEU A 26 -15.53 5.56 -7.33
CA LEU A 26 -15.91 4.31 -6.68
C LEU A 26 -16.36 4.55 -5.24
N ARG A 27 -17.35 3.78 -4.78
CA ARG A 27 -17.78 3.81 -3.37
C ARG A 27 -16.95 2.84 -2.55
N VAL A 28 -16.48 3.31 -1.39
CA VAL A 28 -15.85 2.45 -0.38
C VAL A 28 -16.95 1.92 0.55
N ILE A 29 -16.97 0.61 0.74
CA ILE A 29 -17.87 -0.07 1.67
C ILE A 29 -17.12 -0.46 2.94
N GLU A 30 -17.82 -0.49 4.07
CA GLU A 30 -17.26 -1.03 5.30
C GLU A 30 -17.10 -2.54 5.21
N ILE A 31 -16.03 -3.04 5.83
CA ILE A 31 -15.69 -4.45 5.79
C ILE A 31 -16.53 -5.15 6.88
N PRO A 32 -17.33 -6.17 6.54
CA PRO A 32 -18.25 -6.80 7.50
C PRO A 32 -17.58 -7.83 8.42
N PHE A 33 -16.26 -7.84 8.48
CA PHE A 33 -15.45 -8.76 9.27
C PHE A 33 -14.09 -8.13 9.62
N GLU A 34 -13.45 -8.64 10.65
CA GLU A 34 -12.11 -8.20 11.05
C GLU A 34 -11.06 -8.65 10.03
N ILE A 35 -10.18 -7.73 9.66
CA ILE A 35 -9.02 -8.00 8.81
C ILE A 35 -7.77 -7.56 9.56
N SER A 36 -6.80 -8.47 9.67
CA SER A 36 -5.50 -8.14 10.22
C SER A 36 -4.79 -7.08 9.36
N PRO A 37 -4.19 -6.05 9.98
CA PRO A 37 -3.45 -5.04 9.23
C PRO A 37 -2.28 -5.69 8.47
N ILE A 38 -2.06 -5.24 7.24
CA ILE A 38 -0.93 -5.70 6.43
C ILE A 38 0.32 -4.92 6.89
N GLN A 39 1.30 -5.64 7.44
CA GLN A 39 2.61 -5.08 7.75
C GLN A 39 3.51 -5.14 6.51
N LEU A 40 4.08 -3.99 6.13
CA LEU A 40 5.05 -3.90 5.04
C LEU A 40 6.44 -3.67 5.63
N ASP A 41 7.31 -4.68 5.51
CA ASP A 41 8.66 -4.61 6.05
C ASP A 41 9.68 -4.24 4.97
N LEU A 42 10.54 -3.25 5.27
CA LEU A 42 11.68 -2.92 4.42
C LEU A 42 12.81 -3.92 4.64
N VAL A 43 12.92 -4.89 3.74
CA VAL A 43 13.97 -5.93 3.77
C VAL A 43 15.20 -5.53 2.98
N TYR A 44 16.39 -5.86 3.51
CA TYR A 44 17.66 -5.67 2.83
C TYR A 44 18.69 -6.70 3.29
N HIS A 45 19.65 -7.01 2.41
CA HIS A 45 20.67 -7.99 2.70
C HIS A 45 21.70 -7.46 3.72
N LYS A 46 22.13 -8.31 4.68
CA LYS A 46 23.07 -7.96 5.76
C LYS A 46 24.38 -7.34 5.26
N LYS A 47 24.86 -7.77 4.09
CA LYS A 47 26.04 -7.20 3.39
C LYS A 47 25.98 -5.67 3.25
N TYR A 48 24.78 -5.10 3.09
CA TYR A 48 24.56 -3.66 2.87
C TYR A 48 24.08 -2.93 4.14
N SER A 49 24.20 -3.56 5.30
CA SER A 49 23.82 -2.94 6.57
C SER A 49 24.62 -1.67 6.85
N SER A 50 25.93 -1.73 6.66
CA SER A 50 26.87 -0.62 6.88
C SER A 50 27.12 0.26 5.65
N ASN A 51 26.49 -0.03 4.50
CA ASN A 51 26.66 0.77 3.30
C ASN A 51 25.95 2.13 3.45
N GLN A 52 26.71 3.22 3.38
CA GLN A 52 26.22 4.59 3.60
C GLN A 52 25.11 5.01 2.63
N GLN A 53 25.19 4.61 1.36
CA GLN A 53 24.14 4.92 0.38
C GLN A 53 22.84 4.19 0.73
N HIS A 54 22.92 2.91 1.11
CA HIS A 54 21.75 2.16 1.55
C HIS A 54 21.17 2.70 2.85
N ILE A 55 22.00 3.10 3.82
CA ILE A 55 21.54 3.74 5.07
C ILE A 55 20.71 4.98 4.73
N LYS A 56 21.24 5.88 3.90
CA LYS A 56 20.56 7.11 3.51
C LYS A 56 19.20 6.85 2.85
N VAL A 57 19.12 5.88 1.93
CA VAL A 57 17.85 5.52 1.28
C VAL A 57 16.87 4.92 2.29
N ARG A 58 17.32 4.06 3.21
CA ARG A 58 16.46 3.49 4.26
C ARG A 58 15.89 4.56 5.18
N GLU A 59 16.69 5.55 5.55
CA GLU A 59 16.22 6.68 6.36
C GLU A 59 15.19 7.52 5.61
N GLN A 60 15.44 7.82 4.33
CA GLN A 60 14.46 8.53 3.49
C GLN A 60 13.14 7.78 3.37
N LEU A 61 13.19 6.47 3.13
CA LEU A 61 11.98 5.64 3.04
C LEU A 61 11.24 5.59 4.38
N ARG A 62 11.95 5.51 5.51
CA ARG A 62 11.32 5.57 6.84
C ARG A 62 10.59 6.88 7.07
N THR A 63 11.14 8.02 6.66
CA THR A 63 10.46 9.32 6.82
C THR A 63 9.23 9.45 5.91
N LEU A 64 9.27 8.88 4.70
CA LEU A 64 8.15 8.96 3.75
C LEU A 64 7.01 7.97 4.05
N LEU A 65 7.31 6.89 4.77
CA LEU A 65 6.39 5.78 5.05
C LEU A 65 6.03 5.64 6.54
N ALA A 66 6.56 6.50 7.41
CA ALA A 66 6.16 6.64 8.82
C ALA A 66 4.90 7.50 8.93
#